data_AF-A0A942GUX0-F1
#
_entry.id   AF-A0A942GUX0-F1
#
_cell.length_a   1.000
_cell.length_b   1.000
_cell.length_c   1.000
_cell.angle_alpha   90.00
_cell.angle_beta   90.00
_cell.angle_gamma   90.00
#
_symmetry.space_group_name_H-M   'P 1'
#
loop_
_entity.id
_entity.type
_entity.pdbx_description
1 polymer ?
#
loop_
_entity_poly.entity_id
_entity_poly.type
_entity_poly.pdbx_seq_one_letter_code
_entity_poly.pdbx_strand_id
1 'polypeptide(L)'
;MSSFSPIAQAATIASAAGNDLKKLRGATQNIEAMFLKNMLAEMRKGKHPDLFGKSFGGDIYKDMMDQTMAENASKSSQLGIGDVLYKQFARDILRQAESRVREAHNLQPKSQATSLQGDK
;
A
#
# COMPACT_ATOMS: atom_id res chain seq x y z
N MET A 1 -16.59 16.40 -30.06
CA MET A 1 -15.89 16.63 -28.78
C MET A 1 -16.58 15.78 -27.71
N SER A 2 -16.16 14.53 -27.55
CA SER A 2 -16.75 13.62 -26.56
C SER A 2 -16.05 13.84 -25.22
N SER A 3 -16.43 14.86 -24.48
CA SER A 3 -15.94 15.07 -23.12
C SER A 3 -16.50 13.96 -22.22
N PHE A 4 -15.67 12.99 -21.85
CA PHE A 4 -16.00 12.08 -20.76
C PHE A 4 -16.27 12.92 -19.50
N SER A 5 -17.39 12.66 -18.84
CA SER A 5 -17.73 13.34 -17.59
C SER A 5 -16.63 13.12 -16.54
N PRO A 6 -16.25 14.14 -15.74
CA PRO A 6 -15.20 14.03 -14.73
C PRO A 6 -15.36 12.83 -13.78
N ILE A 7 -16.60 12.43 -13.49
CA ILE A 7 -16.91 11.29 -12.61
C ILE A 7 -16.51 9.95 -13.26
N ALA A 8 -16.72 9.79 -14.57
CA ALA A 8 -16.36 8.57 -15.28
C ALA A 8 -14.83 8.38 -15.34
N GLN A 9 -14.07 9.47 -15.49
CA GLN A 9 -12.62 9.42 -15.48
C GLN A 9 -12.06 9.04 -14.10
N ALA A 10 -12.63 9.61 -13.02
CA ALA A 10 -12.25 9.29 -11.65
C ALA A 10 -12.48 7.80 -11.32
N ALA A 11 -13.60 7.21 -11.77
CA ALA A 11 -13.89 5.79 -11.58
C ALA A 11 -12.87 4.87 -12.27
N THR A 12 -12.43 5.20 -13.48
CA THR A 12 -11.42 4.43 -14.23
C THR A 12 -10.06 4.48 -13.55
N ILE A 13 -9.64 5.64 -13.05
CA ILE A 13 -8.38 5.80 -12.29
C ILE A 13 -8.44 5.00 -10.99
N ALA A 14 -9.56 5.07 -10.27
CA ALA A 14 -9.75 4.31 -9.03
C ALA A 14 -9.65 2.79 -9.26
N SER A 15 -10.24 2.29 -10.35
CA SER A 15 -10.13 0.89 -10.75
C SER A 15 -8.67 0.51 -11.10
N ALA A 16 -7.98 1.35 -11.87
CA ALA A 16 -6.58 1.12 -12.25
C ALA A 16 -5.60 1.12 -11.06
N ALA A 17 -5.90 1.88 -10.00
CA ALA A 17 -5.09 1.98 -8.77
C ALA A 17 -5.46 0.94 -7.70
N GLY A 18 -6.68 0.38 -7.73
CA GLY A 18 -7.28 -0.34 -6.60
C GLY A 18 -6.44 -1.51 -6.07
N ASN A 19 -5.89 -2.35 -6.96
CA ASN A 19 -5.05 -3.48 -6.55
C ASN A 19 -3.72 -3.03 -5.92
N ASP A 20 -3.11 -1.99 -6.49
CA ASP A 20 -1.82 -1.48 -6.03
C ASP A 20 -1.98 -0.78 -4.67
N LEU A 21 -3.08 -0.06 -4.45
CA LEU A 21 -3.43 0.51 -3.15
C LEU A 21 -3.68 -0.58 -2.10
N LYS A 22 -4.33 -1.69 -2.45
CA LYS A 22 -4.54 -2.82 -1.53
C LYS A 22 -3.21 -3.46 -1.13
N LYS A 23 -2.31 -3.68 -2.08
CA LYS A 23 -0.95 -4.20 -1.81
C LYS A 23 -0.16 -3.23 -0.94
N LEU A 24 -0.24 -1.93 -1.25
CA LEU A 24 0.42 -0.89 -0.47
C LEU A 24 -0.03 -0.93 0.99
N ARG A 25 -1.34 -1.07 1.26
CA ARG A 25 -1.87 -1.18 2.63
C ARG A 25 -1.22 -2.34 3.39
N GLY A 26 -1.18 -3.52 2.78
CA GLY A 26 -0.55 -4.71 3.39
C GLY A 26 0.95 -4.51 3.63
N ALA A 27 1.67 -3.94 2.65
CA ALA A 27 3.09 -3.66 2.79
C ALA A 27 3.38 -2.67 3.93
N THR A 28 2.61 -1.59 4.04
CA THR A 28 2.79 -0.59 5.10
C THR A 28 2.44 -1.13 6.49
N GLN A 29 1.46 -2.03 6.60
CA GLN A 29 1.15 -2.74 7.85
C GLN A 29 2.28 -3.70 8.27
N ASN A 30 2.89 -4.39 7.31
CA ASN A 30 4.04 -5.25 7.58
C ASN A 30 5.26 -4.46 8.06
N ILE A 31 5.51 -3.27 7.50
CA ILE A 31 6.59 -2.38 7.97
C ILE A 31 6.35 -1.97 9.42
N GLU A 32 5.11 -1.57 9.77
CA GLU A 32 4.76 -1.23 11.15
C GLU A 32 4.93 -2.42 12.10
N ALA A 33 4.55 -3.63 11.68
CA ALA A 33 4.76 -4.84 12.46
C ALA A 33 6.26 -5.12 12.70
N MET A 34 7.10 -5.02 11.67
CA MET A 34 8.54 -5.21 11.82
C MET A 34 9.16 -4.17 12.76
N PHE A 35 8.74 -2.92 12.65
CA PHE A 35 9.17 -1.85 13.52
C PHE A 35 8.78 -2.11 14.98
N LEU A 36 7.52 -2.50 15.21
CA LEU A 36 7.00 -2.86 16.54
C LEU A 36 7.77 -4.03 17.14
N LYS A 37 8.01 -5.10 16.37
CA LYS A 37 8.81 -6.25 16.81
C LYS A 37 10.20 -5.81 17.24
N ASN A 38 10.86 -4.96 16.44
CA ASN A 38 12.18 -4.44 16.79
C ASN A 38 12.14 -3.58 18.06
N MET A 39 11.12 -2.73 18.22
CA MET A 39 10.94 -1.93 19.42
C MET A 39 10.75 -2.81 20.68
N LEU A 40 9.92 -3.85 20.60
CA LEU A 40 9.71 -4.81 21.69
C LEU A 40 11.01 -5.56 22.06
N ALA A 41 11.78 -5.96 21.05
CA ALA A 41 13.07 -6.60 21.25
C ALA A 41 14.06 -5.67 21.97
N GLU A 42 14.19 -4.41 21.53
CA GLU A 42 15.07 -3.41 22.19
C GLU A 42 14.61 -3.11 23.63
N MET A 43 13.30 -2.98 23.86
CA MET A 43 12.75 -2.78 25.20
C MET A 43 13.10 -3.92 26.17
N ARG A 44 13.18 -5.18 25.69
CA ARG A 44 13.62 -6.30 26.55
C ARG A 44 15.11 -6.29 26.84
N LYS A 45 15.94 -5.84 25.90
CA LYS A 45 17.39 -5.68 26.16
C LYS A 45 17.67 -4.68 27.28
N GLY A 46 16.79 -3.68 27.46
CA GLY A 46 16.87 -2.68 28.53
C GLY A 46 16.38 -3.15 29.91
N LYS A 47 15.80 -4.36 30.04
CA LYS A 47 15.38 -4.89 31.35
C LYS A 47 16.57 -5.50 32.11
N HIS A 48 16.56 -5.39 33.44
CA HIS A 48 17.52 -6.03 34.36
C HIS A 48 17.74 -7.52 34.04
N PRO A 49 18.91 -8.10 34.37
CA PRO A 49 19.28 -9.45 33.97
C PRO A 49 18.14 -10.45 34.22
N ASP A 50 17.82 -11.20 33.16
CA ASP A 50 16.77 -12.21 33.09
C ASP A 50 16.67 -12.99 34.42
N LEU A 51 15.54 -12.86 35.12
CA LEU A 51 15.26 -13.60 36.37
C LEU A 51 15.26 -15.12 36.15
N PHE A 52 15.12 -15.55 34.90
CA PHE A 52 15.26 -16.92 34.43
C PHE A 52 16.35 -16.89 33.35
N GLY A 53 17.55 -17.40 33.64
CA GLY A 53 18.73 -17.24 32.77
C GLY A 53 18.51 -17.54 31.28
N LYS A 54 19.43 -17.05 30.43
CA LYS A 54 19.37 -17.19 28.98
C LYS A 54 19.23 -18.66 28.57
N SER A 55 18.06 -19.04 28.06
CA SER A 55 17.79 -20.36 27.49
C SER A 55 17.37 -20.18 26.03
N PHE A 56 17.97 -20.96 25.14
CA PHE A 56 17.70 -20.92 23.70
C PHE A 56 16.20 -21.09 23.38
N GLY A 57 15.51 -21.97 24.11
CA GLY A 57 14.06 -22.14 23.94
C GLY A 57 13.24 -20.93 24.41
N GLY A 58 13.72 -20.24 25.45
CA GLY A 58 13.10 -19.00 25.93
C GLY A 58 13.22 -17.85 24.94
N ASP A 59 14.35 -17.75 24.24
CA ASP A 59 14.57 -16.71 23.23
C ASP A 59 13.70 -16.92 22.00
N ILE A 60 13.57 -18.17 21.52
CA ILE A 60 12.63 -18.51 20.43
C ILE A 60 11.19 -18.19 20.82
N TYR A 61 10.78 -18.54 22.05
CA TYR A 61 9.43 -18.22 22.53
C TYR A 61 9.18 -16.72 22.59
N LYS A 62 10.14 -15.94 23.13
CA LYS A 62 10.07 -14.47 23.19
C LYS A 62 9.94 -13.87 21.78
N ASP A 63 10.71 -14.35 20.82
CA ASP A 63 10.67 -13.91 19.43
C ASP A 63 9.31 -14.19 18.76
N MET A 64 8.76 -15.40 18.95
CA MET A 64 7.42 -15.74 18.44
C MET A 64 6.32 -14.90 19.10
N MET A 65 6.46 -14.64 20.40
CA MET A 65 5.53 -13.81 21.15
C MET A 65 5.54 -12.37 20.64
N ASP A 66 6.73 -11.81 20.40
CA ASP A 66 6.89 -10.46 19.84
C ASP A 66 6.33 -10.34 18.45
N GLN A 67 6.60 -11.34 17.60
CA GLN A 67 6.04 -11.36 16.25
C GLN A 67 4.52 -11.33 16.29
N THR A 68 3.90 -12.20 17.10
CA THR A 68 2.44 -12.27 17.22
C THR A 68 1.86 -10.96 17.77
N MET A 69 2.51 -10.37 18.78
CA MET A 69 2.09 -9.10 19.36
C MET A 69 2.18 -7.97 18.35
N ALA A 70 3.28 -7.89 17.60
CA ALA A 70 3.51 -6.86 16.61
C ALA A 70 2.55 -6.98 15.41
N GLU A 71 2.29 -8.19 14.92
CA GLU A 71 1.32 -8.45 13.84
C GLU A 71 -0.12 -8.07 14.24
N ASN A 72 -0.50 -8.31 15.49
CA ASN A 72 -1.83 -7.94 15.97
C ASN A 72 -1.96 -6.43 16.18
N ALA A 73 -0.92 -5.78 16.71
CA ALA A 73 -0.90 -4.33 16.92
C ALA A 73 -0.81 -3.52 15.60
N SER A 74 -0.18 -4.06 14.56
CA SER A 74 -0.13 -3.38 13.26
C SER A 74 -1.47 -3.42 12.51
N LYS A 75 -2.30 -4.45 12.73
CA LYS A 75 -3.64 -4.54 12.14
C LYS A 75 -4.56 -3.43 12.62
N SER A 76 -4.46 -3.03 13.88
CA SER A 76 -5.23 -1.91 14.45
C SER A 76 -4.65 -0.53 14.09
N SER A 77 -3.52 -0.47 13.36
CA SER A 77 -2.82 0.79 13.02
C SER A 77 -2.50 1.63 14.26
N GLN A 78 -2.17 0.97 15.37
CA GLN A 78 -2.11 1.59 16.71
C GLN A 78 -1.01 2.65 16.84
N LEU A 79 0.08 2.51 16.07
CA LEU A 79 1.18 3.49 16.05
C LEU A 79 1.02 4.55 14.94
N GLY A 80 0.22 4.28 13.91
CA GLY A 80 -0.05 5.21 12.81
C GLY A 80 1.11 5.44 11.83
N ILE A 81 2.25 4.76 11.99
CA ILE A 81 3.40 4.88 11.08
C ILE A 81 3.03 4.28 9.72
N GLY A 82 2.37 3.11 9.73
CA GLY A 82 1.88 2.48 8.51
C GLY A 82 0.92 3.38 7.72
N ASP A 83 0.06 4.14 8.42
CA ASP A 83 -0.87 5.08 7.80
C ASP A 83 -0.17 6.28 7.17
N VAL A 84 0.87 6.81 7.81
CA VAL A 84 1.67 7.90 7.25
C VAL A 84 2.36 7.43 5.98
N LEU A 85 3.00 6.26 6.01
CA LEU A 85 3.65 5.68 4.83
C LEU A 85 2.65 5.42 3.70
N TYR A 86 1.49 4.85 4.05
CA TYR A 86 0.41 4.62 3.09
C TYR A 86 -0.02 5.91 2.39
N LYS A 87 -0.25 6.98 3.15
CA LYS A 87 -0.67 8.28 2.59
C LYS A 87 0.37 8.89 1.65
N GLN A 88 1.66 8.73 1.95
CA GLN A 88 2.73 9.24 1.08
C GLN A 88 2.77 8.47 -0.23
N PHE A 89 2.86 7.14 -0.18
CA PHE A 89 3.01 6.33 -1.39
C PHE A 89 1.72 6.20 -2.20
N ALA A 90 0.54 6.30 -1.57
CA ALA A 90 -0.74 6.24 -2.29
C ALA A 90 -0.87 7.39 -3.30
N ARG A 91 -0.29 8.57 -3.01
CA ARG A 91 -0.27 9.71 -3.95
C ARG A 91 0.48 9.36 -5.23
N ASP A 92 1.59 8.63 -5.11
CA ASP A 92 2.40 8.24 -6.26
C ASP A 92 1.73 7.12 -7.07
N ILE A 93 1.10 6.15 -6.41
CA ILE A 93 0.29 5.13 -7.08
C ILE A 93 -0.86 5.76 -7.87
N LEU A 94 -1.56 6.75 -7.29
CA LEU A 94 -2.63 7.45 -7.98
C LEU A 94 -2.13 8.20 -9.21
N ARG A 95 -1.00 8.92 -9.11
CA ARG A 95 -0.37 9.58 -10.26
C ARG A 95 0.02 8.61 -11.37
N GLN A 96 0.56 7.44 -11.01
CA GLN A 96 0.90 6.38 -11.96
C GLN A 96 -0.34 5.76 -12.61
N ALA A 97 -1.42 5.56 -11.84
CA ALA A 97 -2.67 5.08 -12.39
C ALA A 97 -3.26 6.08 -13.40
N GLU A 98 -3.18 7.38 -13.10
CA GLU A 98 -3.61 8.42 -14.04
C GLU A 98 -2.78 8.43 -15.34
N SER A 99 -1.45 8.29 -15.26
CA SER A 99 -0.61 8.25 -16.48
C SER A 99 -0.94 7.03 -17.33
N ARG A 100 -1.11 5.86 -16.71
CA ARG A 100 -1.51 4.61 -17.39
C ARG A 100 -2.87 4.75 -18.09
N VAL A 101 -3.84 5.38 -17.43
CA VAL A 101 -5.17 5.63 -18.02
C VAL A 101 -5.08 6.64 -19.18
N ARG A 102 -4.27 7.70 -19.05
CA ARG A 102 -4.04 8.68 -20.12
C ARG A 102 -3.36 8.04 -21.34
N GLU A 103 -2.36 7.20 -21.13
CA GLU A 103 -1.68 6.44 -22.19
C GLU A 103 -2.65 5.48 -22.89
N ALA A 104 -3.43 4.72 -22.13
CA ALA A 104 -4.42 3.79 -22.68
C ALA A 104 -5.52 4.51 -23.49
N HIS A 105 -5.91 5.72 -23.10
CA HIS A 105 -6.84 6.55 -23.88
C HIS A 105 -6.21 7.01 -25.21
N ASN A 106 -4.94 7.40 -25.20
CA ASN A 106 -4.25 7.91 -26.39
C ASN A 106 -3.96 6.84 -27.46
N LEU A 107 -3.99 5.55 -27.08
CA LEU A 107 -3.78 4.41 -27.97
C LEU A 107 -5.09 3.88 -28.61
N GLN A 108 -6.26 4.43 -28.25
CA GLN A 108 -7.50 4.05 -28.93
C GLN A 108 -7.49 4.56 -30.38
N PRO A 109 -7.72 3.69 -31.39
CA PRO A 109 -7.65 4.10 -32.78
C PRO A 109 -8.69 5.19 -33.05
N LYS A 110 -8.25 6.31 -33.66
CA LYS A 110 -9.13 7.32 -34.25
C LYS A 110 -9.91 6.70 -35.41
N SER A 111 -10.91 5.89 -35.10
CA SER A 111 -11.85 5.35 -36.07
C SER A 111 -12.97 6.36 -36.27
N GLN A 112 -13.16 6.77 -37.54
CA GLN A 112 -14.27 7.56 -38.10
C GLN A 112 -14.19 9.10 -38.00
N ALA A 113 -13.50 9.70 -38.98
CA ALA A 113 -13.94 10.94 -39.64
C ALA A 113 -13.24 11.12 -41.00
N THR A 114 -13.28 10.10 -41.87
CA THR A 114 -13.02 10.30 -43.30
C THR A 114 -13.86 9.35 -44.14
N SER A 115 -15.18 9.52 -44.08
CA SER A 115 -16.03 9.12 -45.20
C SER A 115 -17.26 10.04 -45.27
N LEU A 116 -17.43 10.61 -46.47
CA LEU A 116 -18.66 11.18 -47.07
C LEU A 116 -18.95 12.69 -46.87
N GLN A 117 -18.37 13.52 -47.77
CA GLN A 117 -19.05 14.59 -48.54
C GLN A 117 -18.02 15.28 -49.45
N GLY A 118 -18.18 15.47 -50.77
CA GLY A 118 -19.18 15.08 -51.77
C GLY A 118 -18.44 14.93 -53.12
N ASP A 119 -18.82 14.06 -54.03
CA ASP A 119 -19.95 14.22 -54.95
C ASP A 119 -20.02 15.64 -55.56
N LYS A 120 -19.20 15.86 -56.59
CA LYS A 120 -19.55 16.49 -57.88
C LYS A 120 -18.47 16.20 -58.91
#